data_AF-A0A1G8MTK2-F1
#
_entry.id   AF-A0A1G8MTK2-F1
#
_cell.length_a   1.000
_cell.length_b   1.000
_cell.length_c   1.000
_cell.angle_alpha   90.00
_cell.angle_beta   90.00
_cell.angle_gamma   90.00
#
_symmetry.space_group_name_H-M   'P 1'
#
loop_
_entity.id
_entity.type
_entity.pdbx_description
1 polymer ?
#
loop_
_entity_poly.entity_id
_entity_poly.type
_entity_poly.pdbx_seq_one_letter_code
_entity_poly.pdbx_strand_id
1 'polypeptide(L)'
;MTQVINGGKSRNWTAKQGSNMTTFNSNRDKGKRKHAARDLYTKPYETIVAIADGVVLEVKSFYCKTHQITVRHTLKDGRDFIIRYGELDPKSIKVKENDKVTQKMELGKTGKLLKYIPRTKEYIPLMKIEGETIFMIHFEHFMGSLGFDIKKNPLSNGNKPYNRRPDLIDSLAILQEGYNNSFGIKPISNDSREEGFTEHHARKALLYIYNKYGRDIAVIVEKMYRLETTHFTSEQYRNCGTGGMEVHGPPPYYGWDPTTFNKHSEYTPIGTWSHMEGKGLSRQGGNAQEKSKPKMFVKLPSVLAGMEYKAEYIQRYNGNYARWYNANETSAQEKYRESLKGIKSKIVDDFKDEK
;
A
#
# COMPACT_ATOMS: atom_id res chain seq x y z
N MET A 1 1.70 6.24 -13.99
CA MET A 1 2.06 7.13 -12.87
C MET A 1 2.43 8.53 -13.39
N THR A 2 2.41 9.54 -12.54
CA THR A 2 2.80 10.94 -12.86
C THR A 2 3.58 11.51 -11.68
N GLN A 3 4.43 12.52 -11.89
CA GLN A 3 4.99 13.27 -10.76
C GLN A 3 3.87 14.05 -10.06
N VAL A 4 3.83 14.00 -8.73
CA VAL A 4 2.78 14.62 -7.91
C VAL A 4 3.36 15.81 -7.17
N ILE A 5 2.65 16.93 -7.17
CA ILE A 5 3.00 18.09 -6.34
C ILE A 5 2.40 17.94 -4.94
N ASN A 6 3.14 18.38 -3.92
CA ASN A 6 2.61 18.36 -2.56
C ASN A 6 1.63 19.51 -2.36
N GLY A 7 0.33 19.20 -2.27
CA GLY A 7 -0.71 20.21 -2.05
C GLY A 7 -0.99 20.57 -0.58
N GLY A 8 -0.13 20.13 0.36
CA GLY A 8 -0.31 20.28 1.81
C GLY A 8 -1.25 19.25 2.44
N LYS A 9 -1.46 19.31 3.77
CA LYS A 9 -2.26 18.34 4.55
C LYS A 9 -3.68 18.13 4.01
N SER A 10 -4.30 19.18 3.47
CA SER A 10 -5.66 19.14 2.90
C SER A 10 -5.75 18.49 1.52
N ARG A 11 -4.61 18.18 0.88
CA ARG A 11 -4.54 17.62 -0.48
C ARG A 11 -3.55 16.48 -0.61
N ASN A 12 -3.27 15.81 0.51
CA ASN A 12 -2.41 14.65 0.52
C ASN A 12 -3.19 13.40 0.12
N TRP A 13 -2.99 12.93 -1.10
CA TRP A 13 -3.62 11.71 -1.62
C TRP A 13 -3.17 10.46 -0.88
N THR A 14 -2.03 10.47 -0.17
CA THR A 14 -1.55 9.31 0.62
C THR A 14 -2.17 9.22 2.01
N ALA A 15 -2.94 10.23 2.44
CA ALA A 15 -3.53 10.27 3.77
C ALA A 15 -4.62 9.20 3.97
N LYS A 16 -5.08 9.03 5.21
CA LYS A 16 -6.17 8.10 5.56
C LYS A 16 -7.41 8.36 4.69
N GLN A 17 -8.09 7.31 4.22
CA GLN A 17 -9.36 7.47 3.50
C GLN A 17 -10.35 8.32 4.31
N GLY A 18 -11.13 9.15 3.64
CA GLY A 18 -12.05 10.10 4.27
C GLY A 18 -11.40 11.32 4.93
N SER A 19 -10.06 11.41 5.03
CA SER A 19 -9.42 12.47 5.83
C SER A 19 -9.39 13.83 5.13
N ASN A 20 -9.32 13.85 3.80
CA ASN A 20 -9.31 15.08 3.03
C ASN A 20 -9.95 14.89 1.66
N MET A 21 -10.15 15.96 0.90
CA MET A 21 -10.90 15.86 -0.35
C MET A 21 -10.25 14.91 -1.36
N THR A 22 -8.93 14.75 -1.36
CA THR A 22 -8.22 13.92 -2.36
C THR A 22 -8.27 12.43 -2.08
N THR A 23 -8.74 12.02 -0.90
CA THR A 23 -8.73 10.60 -0.51
C THR A 23 -10.02 9.89 -0.91
N PHE A 24 -9.91 8.57 -1.10
CA PHE A 24 -11.06 7.69 -1.26
C PHE A 24 -12.02 7.83 -0.07
N ASN A 25 -13.32 7.59 -0.27
CA ASN A 25 -14.36 7.63 0.77
C ASN A 25 -14.57 8.98 1.48
N SER A 26 -13.98 10.06 0.94
CA SER A 26 -14.23 11.41 1.41
C SER A 26 -15.63 11.89 1.04
N ASN A 27 -16.25 12.65 1.93
CA ASN A 27 -17.57 13.20 1.68
C ASN A 27 -17.55 14.15 0.48
N ARG A 28 -18.60 14.07 -0.31
CA ARG A 28 -18.86 14.93 -1.46
C ARG A 28 -20.32 15.33 -1.45
N ASP A 29 -20.63 16.44 -2.12
CA ASP A 29 -21.98 16.98 -2.25
C ASP A 29 -22.69 17.09 -0.88
N LYS A 30 -21.98 17.69 0.10
CA LYS A 30 -22.42 17.81 1.49
C LYS A 30 -22.77 16.46 2.15
N GLY A 31 -22.06 15.39 1.79
CA GLY A 31 -22.22 14.05 2.36
C GLY A 31 -23.17 13.12 1.59
N LYS A 32 -23.85 13.60 0.53
CA LYS A 32 -24.77 12.80 -0.30
C LYS A 32 -24.06 11.78 -1.21
N ARG A 33 -22.75 11.87 -1.29
CA ARG A 33 -21.87 11.12 -2.19
C ARG A 33 -20.54 10.86 -1.48
N LYS A 34 -19.91 9.73 -1.79
CA LYS A 34 -18.53 9.43 -1.39
C LYS A 34 -17.59 9.55 -2.58
N HIS A 35 -16.36 9.93 -2.31
CA HIS A 35 -15.33 10.08 -3.32
C HIS A 35 -14.80 8.71 -3.78
N ALA A 36 -14.88 8.46 -5.07
CA ALA A 36 -14.58 7.17 -5.68
C ALA A 36 -13.10 6.95 -6.01
N ALA A 37 -12.24 7.93 -5.77
CA ALA A 37 -10.88 7.93 -6.28
C ALA A 37 -9.87 8.46 -5.27
N ARG A 38 -8.62 8.43 -5.71
CA ARG A 38 -7.53 9.24 -5.16
C ARG A 38 -7.19 10.33 -6.17
N ASP A 39 -7.18 11.59 -5.75
CA ASP A 39 -6.87 12.73 -6.62
C ASP A 39 -5.40 13.13 -6.47
N LEU A 40 -4.60 12.98 -7.52
CA LEU A 40 -3.16 13.28 -7.51
C LEU A 40 -2.93 14.62 -8.19
N TYR A 41 -2.60 15.66 -7.41
CA TYR A 41 -2.31 16.99 -7.94
C TYR A 41 -0.98 16.99 -8.70
N THR A 42 -0.93 17.66 -9.85
CA THR A 42 0.28 17.69 -10.69
C THR A 42 0.65 19.11 -11.06
N LYS A 43 1.85 19.27 -11.62
CA LYS A 43 2.14 20.43 -12.47
C LYS A 43 1.22 20.41 -13.71
N PRO A 44 1.05 21.55 -14.39
CA PRO A 44 0.31 21.60 -15.64
C PRO A 44 0.85 20.63 -16.69
N TYR A 45 -0.04 19.87 -17.33
CA TYR A 45 0.27 18.94 -18.41
C TYR A 45 1.38 17.91 -18.07
N GLU A 46 1.39 17.45 -16.83
CA GLU A 46 2.32 16.41 -16.40
C GLU A 46 2.01 15.09 -17.11
N THR A 47 3.07 14.32 -17.41
CA THR A 47 2.97 13.08 -18.18
C THR A 47 2.33 11.96 -17.36
N ILE A 48 1.36 11.29 -17.95
CA ILE A 48 0.66 10.15 -17.37
C ILE A 48 1.12 8.89 -18.08
N VAL A 49 1.71 7.96 -17.32
CA VAL A 49 2.10 6.65 -17.85
C VAL A 49 1.21 5.51 -17.36
N ALA A 50 1.18 4.39 -18.07
CA ALA A 50 0.57 3.15 -17.61
C ALA A 50 1.31 2.61 -16.37
N ILE A 51 0.56 2.22 -15.32
CA ILE A 51 1.17 1.69 -14.08
C ILE A 51 1.70 0.25 -14.25
N ALA A 52 1.21 -0.46 -15.26
CA ALA A 52 1.56 -1.82 -15.61
C ALA A 52 1.17 -2.12 -17.06
N ASP A 53 1.51 -3.30 -17.54
CA ASP A 53 1.05 -3.83 -18.83
C ASP A 53 -0.48 -3.98 -18.82
N GLY A 54 -1.11 -3.88 -19.98
CA GLY A 54 -2.56 -3.96 -20.07
C GLY A 54 -3.14 -3.72 -21.46
N VAL A 55 -4.47 -3.62 -21.50
CA VAL A 55 -5.25 -3.31 -22.70
C VAL A 55 -6.21 -2.18 -22.39
N VAL A 56 -6.22 -1.16 -23.26
CA VAL A 56 -7.15 -0.03 -23.14
C VAL A 56 -8.57 -0.50 -23.42
N LEU A 57 -9.47 -0.29 -22.47
CA LEU A 57 -10.89 -0.65 -22.59
C LEU A 57 -11.74 0.47 -23.18
N GLU A 58 -11.39 1.73 -22.92
CA GLU A 58 -12.14 2.89 -23.45
C GLU A 58 -11.33 4.18 -23.27
N VAL A 59 -11.52 5.12 -24.21
CA VAL A 59 -11.17 6.53 -24.07
C VAL A 59 -12.43 7.36 -24.27
N LYS A 60 -12.78 8.23 -23.32
CA LYS A 60 -14.05 8.97 -23.36
C LYS A 60 -13.95 10.35 -22.72
N SER A 61 -14.89 11.24 -23.09
CA SER A 61 -15.13 12.48 -22.38
C SER A 61 -15.38 12.24 -20.89
N PHE A 62 -14.85 13.15 -20.08
CA PHE A 62 -14.94 13.09 -18.63
C PHE A 62 -15.33 14.45 -18.05
N TYR A 63 -15.22 14.58 -16.72
CA TYR A 63 -15.58 15.79 -15.98
C TYR A 63 -14.81 17.02 -16.48
N CYS A 64 -15.37 18.21 -16.33
CA CYS A 64 -14.63 19.48 -16.55
C CYS A 64 -13.85 19.63 -17.87
N LYS A 65 -14.38 19.11 -18.98
CA LYS A 65 -13.82 19.15 -20.35
C LYS A 65 -12.53 18.34 -20.54
N THR A 66 -12.22 17.46 -19.61
CA THR A 66 -11.13 16.51 -19.73
C THR A 66 -11.63 15.19 -20.34
N HIS A 67 -10.72 14.23 -20.48
CA HIS A 67 -11.02 12.86 -20.88
C HIS A 67 -10.54 11.85 -19.83
N GLN A 68 -11.01 10.62 -19.98
CA GLN A 68 -10.55 9.46 -19.21
C GLN A 68 -9.97 8.41 -20.15
N ILE A 69 -9.02 7.64 -19.64
CA ILE A 69 -8.54 6.40 -20.22
C ILE A 69 -8.79 5.30 -19.22
N THR A 70 -9.50 4.24 -19.62
CA THR A 70 -9.73 3.05 -18.79
C THR A 70 -8.89 1.91 -19.33
N VAL A 71 -8.12 1.25 -18.48
CA VAL A 71 -7.19 0.16 -18.86
C VAL A 71 -7.44 -1.03 -17.95
N ARG A 72 -7.57 -2.23 -18.54
CA ARG A 72 -7.42 -3.49 -17.82
C ARG A 72 -5.93 -3.79 -17.72
N HIS A 73 -5.42 -3.88 -16.50
CA HIS A 73 -4.06 -4.23 -16.23
C HIS A 73 -3.96 -5.66 -15.76
N THR A 74 -2.95 -6.38 -16.26
CA THR A 74 -2.61 -7.73 -15.80
C THR A 74 -1.15 -7.71 -15.39
N LEU A 75 -0.89 -7.97 -14.11
CA LEU A 75 0.44 -8.00 -13.55
C LEU A 75 1.09 -9.37 -13.75
N LYS A 76 2.42 -9.40 -13.66
CA LYS A 76 3.22 -10.64 -13.79
C LYS A 76 2.89 -11.69 -12.73
N ASP A 77 2.37 -11.26 -11.57
CA ASP A 77 1.93 -12.14 -10.47
C ASP A 77 0.48 -12.63 -10.63
N GLY A 78 -0.17 -12.32 -11.76
CA GLY A 78 -1.54 -12.77 -12.06
C GLY A 78 -2.64 -11.86 -11.54
N ARG A 79 -2.34 -10.78 -10.80
CA ARG A 79 -3.35 -9.77 -10.45
C ARG A 79 -3.91 -9.12 -11.72
N ASP A 80 -5.22 -9.05 -11.82
CA ASP A 80 -5.93 -8.55 -12.99
C ASP A 80 -7.05 -7.61 -12.54
N PHE A 81 -7.00 -6.34 -12.97
CA PHE A 81 -7.84 -5.28 -12.43
C PHE A 81 -8.03 -4.15 -13.45
N ILE A 82 -8.95 -3.23 -13.16
CA ILE A 82 -9.22 -2.08 -14.03
C ILE A 82 -8.78 -0.79 -13.33
N ILE A 83 -8.03 0.04 -14.04
CA ILE A 83 -7.73 1.41 -13.64
C ILE A 83 -8.40 2.37 -14.59
N ARG A 84 -9.08 3.37 -14.04
CA ARG A 84 -9.48 4.56 -14.79
C ARG A 84 -8.59 5.73 -14.42
N TYR A 85 -7.87 6.22 -15.41
CA TYR A 85 -7.13 7.47 -15.37
C TYR A 85 -8.10 8.57 -15.83
N GLY A 86 -8.60 9.39 -14.92
CA GLY A 86 -9.45 10.54 -15.24
C GLY A 86 -8.66 11.84 -15.29
N GLU A 87 -9.30 12.87 -15.85
CA GLU A 87 -8.80 14.26 -15.92
C GLU A 87 -7.61 14.48 -16.87
N LEU A 88 -7.61 13.82 -18.03
CA LEU A 88 -6.60 14.00 -19.08
C LEU A 88 -6.94 15.13 -20.05
N ASP A 89 -5.90 15.77 -20.60
CA ASP A 89 -6.06 16.67 -21.74
C ASP A 89 -6.43 15.86 -23.00
N PRO A 90 -7.59 16.11 -23.63
CA PRO A 90 -8.07 15.29 -24.75
C PRO A 90 -7.11 15.26 -25.95
N LYS A 91 -6.38 16.36 -26.19
CA LYS A 91 -5.46 16.47 -27.33
C LYS A 91 -4.13 15.75 -27.10
N SER A 92 -3.80 15.44 -25.85
CA SER A 92 -2.55 14.77 -25.47
C SER A 92 -2.62 13.25 -25.49
N ILE A 93 -3.81 12.65 -25.60
CA ILE A 93 -4.01 11.21 -25.48
C ILE A 93 -3.34 10.48 -26.66
N LYS A 94 -2.53 9.47 -26.34
CA LYS A 94 -1.71 8.71 -27.31
C LYS A 94 -2.24 7.30 -27.62
N VAL A 95 -3.35 6.90 -26.99
CA VAL A 95 -3.90 5.54 -27.08
C VAL A 95 -5.39 5.57 -27.40
N LYS A 96 -5.92 4.44 -27.90
CA LYS A 96 -7.35 4.21 -28.18
C LYS A 96 -7.81 2.84 -27.67
N GLU A 97 -9.11 2.58 -27.69
CA GLU A 97 -9.70 1.29 -27.32
C GLU A 97 -9.02 0.13 -28.06
N ASN A 98 -8.74 -0.95 -27.33
CA ASN A 98 -8.00 -2.16 -27.73
C ASN A 98 -6.48 -2.02 -27.90
N ASP A 99 -5.90 -0.83 -27.75
CA ASP A 99 -4.43 -0.72 -27.74
C ASP A 99 -3.85 -1.48 -26.56
N LYS A 100 -2.75 -2.21 -26.80
CA LYS A 100 -1.91 -2.77 -25.74
C LYS A 100 -1.02 -1.67 -25.19
N VAL A 101 -0.89 -1.63 -23.87
CA VAL A 101 0.04 -0.72 -23.18
C VAL A 101 1.04 -1.54 -22.38
N THR A 102 2.27 -1.05 -22.31
CA THR A 102 3.30 -1.59 -21.40
C THR A 102 3.50 -0.65 -20.23
N GLN A 103 4.00 -1.17 -19.11
CA GLN A 103 4.37 -0.37 -17.96
C GLN A 103 5.28 0.80 -18.40
N LYS A 104 5.04 1.99 -17.84
CA LYS A 104 5.73 3.26 -18.17
C LYS A 104 5.43 3.84 -19.57
N MET A 105 4.63 3.17 -20.40
CA MET A 105 4.17 3.76 -21.66
C MET A 105 3.34 5.02 -21.37
N GLU A 106 3.66 6.11 -22.07
CA GLU A 106 2.89 7.35 -21.98
C GLU A 106 1.48 7.17 -22.56
N LEU A 107 0.48 7.51 -21.76
CA LEU A 107 -0.94 7.48 -22.13
C LEU A 107 -1.43 8.85 -22.61
N GLY A 108 -0.88 9.92 -22.02
CA GLY A 108 -1.24 11.31 -22.29
C GLY A 108 -0.74 12.23 -21.18
N LYS A 109 -1.35 13.41 -21.05
CA LYS A 109 -0.99 14.43 -20.05
C LYS A 109 -2.19 14.87 -19.23
N THR A 110 -1.95 15.40 -18.04
CA THR A 110 -3.03 15.95 -17.20
C THR A 110 -3.72 17.13 -17.88
N GLY A 111 -5.04 17.19 -17.70
CA GLY A 111 -5.92 18.17 -18.32
C GLY A 111 -6.27 19.32 -17.39
N LYS A 112 -6.60 20.46 -18.01
CA LYS A 112 -7.09 21.63 -17.30
C LYS A 112 -8.55 21.43 -16.89
N LEU A 113 -8.86 21.55 -15.60
CA LEU A 113 -10.23 21.45 -15.12
C LEU A 113 -10.99 22.73 -15.44
N LEU A 114 -11.96 22.66 -16.33
CA LEU A 114 -12.74 23.80 -16.77
C LEU A 114 -14.21 23.71 -16.36
N LYS A 115 -14.73 24.82 -15.85
CA LYS A 115 -16.15 25.02 -15.57
C LYS A 115 -16.74 25.95 -16.61
N TYR A 116 -17.85 25.54 -17.21
CA TYR A 116 -18.63 26.40 -18.09
C TYR A 116 -19.45 27.40 -17.29
N ILE A 117 -19.44 28.66 -17.69
CA ILE A 117 -20.24 29.74 -17.12
C ILE A 117 -21.32 30.12 -18.13
N PRO A 118 -22.58 29.69 -17.93
CA PRO A 118 -23.64 29.89 -18.92
C PRO A 118 -23.89 31.36 -19.27
N ARG A 119 -23.76 32.26 -18.27
CA ARG A 119 -24.04 33.69 -18.44
C ARG A 119 -23.07 34.39 -19.38
N THR A 120 -21.80 34.00 -19.35
CA THR A 120 -20.75 34.57 -20.22
C THR A 120 -20.46 33.69 -21.43
N LYS A 121 -20.99 32.47 -21.46
CA LYS A 121 -20.69 31.43 -22.46
C LYS A 121 -19.20 31.06 -22.52
N GLU A 122 -18.48 31.23 -21.42
CA GLU A 122 -17.04 30.99 -21.35
C GLU A 122 -16.70 29.79 -20.45
N TYR A 123 -15.50 29.25 -20.64
CA TYR A 123 -14.90 28.26 -19.76
C TYR A 123 -13.84 28.92 -18.89
N ILE A 124 -13.97 28.77 -17.57
CA ILE A 124 -12.97 29.24 -16.61
C ILE A 124 -12.35 28.05 -15.86
N PRO A 125 -11.13 28.18 -15.33
CA PRO A 125 -10.57 27.20 -14.41
C PRO A 125 -11.53 26.89 -13.25
N LEU A 126 -11.82 25.61 -13.02
CA LEU A 126 -12.66 25.16 -11.91
C LEU A 126 -12.04 25.56 -10.55
N MET A 127 -10.72 25.42 -10.45
CA MET A 127 -9.98 25.68 -9.24
C MET A 127 -8.66 26.38 -9.55
N LYS A 128 -8.37 27.44 -8.78
CA LYS A 128 -7.06 28.07 -8.71
C LYS A 128 -6.54 27.98 -7.28
N ILE A 129 -5.24 27.75 -7.10
CA ILE A 129 -4.54 27.84 -5.81
C ILE A 129 -3.38 28.81 -6.02
N GLU A 130 -3.28 29.83 -5.16
CA GLU A 130 -2.22 30.86 -5.27
C GLU A 130 -2.15 31.51 -6.67
N GLY A 131 -3.30 31.63 -7.35
CA GLY A 131 -3.40 32.20 -8.70
C GLY A 131 -3.19 31.19 -9.84
N GLU A 132 -2.62 30.02 -9.56
CA GLU A 132 -2.35 28.99 -10.55
C GLU A 132 -3.53 28.04 -10.77
N THR A 133 -3.77 27.65 -12.04
CA THR A 133 -4.83 26.66 -12.35
C THR A 133 -4.38 25.26 -11.96
N ILE A 134 -5.29 24.52 -11.33
CA ILE A 134 -5.02 23.16 -10.88
C ILE A 134 -5.21 22.12 -11.98
N PHE A 135 -4.24 21.21 -12.02
CA PHE A 135 -4.22 19.97 -12.77
C PHE A 135 -4.14 18.81 -11.78
N MET A 136 -4.84 17.72 -12.06
CA MET A 136 -4.80 16.52 -11.25
C MET A 136 -5.13 15.29 -12.10
N ILE A 137 -4.78 14.11 -11.61
CA ILE A 137 -5.38 12.84 -12.06
C ILE A 137 -6.43 12.42 -11.07
N HIS A 138 -7.61 12.04 -11.57
CA HIS A 138 -8.62 11.31 -10.80
C HIS A 138 -8.42 9.80 -11.01
N PHE A 139 -7.90 9.09 -10.01
CA PHE A 139 -7.46 7.70 -10.15
C PHE A 139 -8.39 6.71 -9.44
N GLU A 140 -9.15 5.93 -10.23
CA GLU A 140 -10.09 4.90 -9.73
C GLU A 140 -9.54 3.49 -9.98
N HIS A 141 -9.76 2.58 -9.02
CA HIS A 141 -9.30 1.19 -9.07
C HIS A 141 -10.47 0.22 -8.83
N PHE A 142 -10.67 -0.72 -9.74
CA PHE A 142 -11.70 -1.76 -9.65
C PHE A 142 -11.07 -3.14 -9.68
N MET A 143 -11.51 -4.03 -8.79
CA MET A 143 -10.96 -5.40 -8.67
C MET A 143 -11.24 -6.29 -9.88
N GLY A 144 -12.21 -5.95 -10.73
CA GLY A 144 -12.56 -6.77 -11.91
C GLY A 144 -13.50 -7.93 -11.59
N SER A 145 -14.03 -8.05 -10.37
CA SER A 145 -14.85 -9.19 -9.94
C SER A 145 -16.21 -9.32 -10.67
N LEU A 146 -16.69 -8.25 -11.30
CA LEU A 146 -17.86 -8.29 -12.22
C LEU A 146 -17.45 -8.35 -13.70
N GLY A 147 -16.23 -8.82 -13.99
CA GLY A 147 -15.67 -8.96 -15.34
C GLY A 147 -15.13 -7.66 -15.93
N PHE A 148 -14.59 -7.75 -17.15
CA PHE A 148 -13.86 -6.67 -17.81
C PHE A 148 -14.59 -6.03 -18.99
N ASP A 149 -15.76 -6.55 -19.35
CA ASP A 149 -16.64 -5.92 -20.33
C ASP A 149 -17.37 -4.74 -19.66
N ILE A 150 -16.82 -3.54 -19.84
CA ILE A 150 -17.37 -2.30 -19.27
C ILE A 150 -18.62 -1.79 -20.00
N LYS A 151 -18.97 -2.35 -21.17
CA LYS A 151 -20.23 -2.05 -21.86
C LYS A 151 -21.37 -2.82 -21.19
N LYS A 152 -21.11 -4.08 -20.82
CA LYS A 152 -22.04 -4.90 -20.03
C LYS A 152 -22.14 -4.47 -18.57
N ASN A 153 -20.99 -4.15 -17.95
CA ASN A 153 -20.90 -3.74 -16.54
C ASN A 153 -20.21 -2.36 -16.40
N PRO A 154 -20.92 -1.25 -16.65
CA PRO A 154 -20.37 0.10 -16.59
C PRO A 154 -19.72 0.43 -15.25
N LEU A 155 -18.53 1.01 -15.30
CA LEU A 155 -17.78 1.44 -14.11
C LEU A 155 -18.46 2.59 -13.37
N SER A 156 -19.15 3.47 -14.10
CA SER A 156 -19.96 4.56 -13.54
C SER A 156 -21.44 4.19 -13.61
N ASN A 157 -22.15 4.30 -12.49
CA ASN A 157 -23.56 3.94 -12.38
C ASN A 157 -24.27 4.87 -11.38
N GLY A 158 -25.56 4.64 -11.10
CA GLY A 158 -26.32 5.38 -10.10
C GLY A 158 -26.16 4.88 -8.66
N ASN A 159 -25.32 3.87 -8.42
CA ASN A 159 -25.27 3.14 -7.16
C ASN A 159 -24.49 3.92 -6.10
N LYS A 160 -25.17 4.28 -5.02
CA LYS A 160 -24.57 4.91 -3.85
C LYS A 160 -23.60 3.94 -3.14
N PRO A 161 -22.58 4.46 -2.43
CA PRO A 161 -22.33 5.88 -2.20
C PRO A 161 -21.44 6.56 -3.25
N TYR A 162 -20.78 5.79 -4.12
CA TYR A 162 -19.76 6.28 -5.04
C TYR A 162 -20.30 6.66 -6.43
N ASN A 163 -21.51 6.22 -6.79
CA ASN A 163 -22.03 6.20 -8.16
C ASN A 163 -21.08 5.41 -9.08
N ARG A 164 -20.61 4.26 -8.58
CA ARG A 164 -19.64 3.38 -9.22
C ARG A 164 -20.03 1.92 -9.06
N ARG A 165 -19.45 1.10 -9.93
CA ARG A 165 -19.47 -0.36 -9.82
C ARG A 165 -19.01 -0.81 -8.42
N PRO A 166 -19.63 -1.84 -7.82
CA PRO A 166 -19.41 -2.18 -6.41
C PRO A 166 -18.04 -2.81 -6.11
N ASP A 167 -17.28 -3.24 -7.12
CA ASP A 167 -15.92 -3.74 -6.97
C ASP A 167 -14.86 -2.63 -7.01
N LEU A 168 -15.28 -1.37 -6.91
CA LEU A 168 -14.42 -0.22 -6.67
C LEU A 168 -13.72 -0.37 -5.30
N ILE A 169 -12.41 -0.17 -5.29
CA ILE A 169 -11.58 -0.20 -4.09
C ILE A 169 -10.68 1.02 -3.99
N ASP A 170 -10.13 1.25 -2.80
CA ASP A 170 -9.18 2.32 -2.57
C ASP A 170 -7.87 2.09 -3.35
N SER A 171 -7.53 3.03 -4.22
CA SER A 171 -6.34 2.98 -5.07
C SER A 171 -5.02 3.17 -4.34
N LEU A 172 -5.01 3.45 -3.02
CA LEU A 172 -3.79 3.79 -2.28
C LEU A 172 -2.67 2.75 -2.43
N ALA A 173 -2.99 1.47 -2.25
CA ALA A 173 -1.99 0.40 -2.28
C ALA A 173 -1.32 0.29 -3.66
N ILE A 174 -2.12 0.25 -4.74
CA ILE A 174 -1.60 0.12 -6.11
C ILE A 174 -0.87 1.40 -6.56
N LEU A 175 -1.30 2.57 -6.08
CA LEU A 175 -0.59 3.82 -6.34
C LEU A 175 0.76 3.87 -5.62
N GLN A 176 0.84 3.42 -4.37
CA GLN A 176 2.13 3.33 -3.65
C GLN A 176 3.09 2.38 -4.35
N GLU A 177 2.60 1.20 -4.75
CA GLU A 177 3.36 0.22 -5.54
C GLU A 177 3.84 0.83 -6.87
N GLY A 178 2.92 1.43 -7.63
CA GLY A 178 3.24 2.07 -8.92
C GLY A 178 4.21 3.25 -8.80
N TYR A 179 4.10 4.06 -7.74
CA TYR A 179 5.01 5.18 -7.48
C TYR A 179 6.43 4.66 -7.19
N ASN A 180 6.55 3.68 -6.30
CA ASN A 180 7.82 3.05 -5.96
C ASN A 180 8.50 2.45 -7.20
N ASN A 181 7.74 1.71 -8.02
CA ASN A 181 8.24 1.06 -9.23
C ASN A 181 8.60 2.05 -10.36
N SER A 182 7.95 3.22 -10.40
CA SER A 182 8.15 4.21 -11.45
C SER A 182 9.28 5.19 -11.14
N PHE A 183 9.41 5.61 -9.88
CA PHE A 183 10.28 6.72 -9.50
C PHE A 183 11.39 6.32 -8.52
N GLY A 184 11.43 5.09 -8.01
CA GLY A 184 12.44 4.66 -7.01
C GLY A 184 12.38 5.45 -5.69
N ILE A 185 11.35 6.28 -5.52
CA ILE A 185 11.16 7.22 -4.43
C ILE A 185 9.87 6.79 -3.74
N LYS A 186 9.89 6.46 -2.45
CA LYS A 186 8.63 6.37 -1.68
C LYS A 186 7.98 7.76 -1.75
N PRO A 187 6.70 7.90 -2.18
CA PRO A 187 6.07 9.21 -2.23
C PRO A 187 6.10 9.80 -0.82
N ILE A 188 6.93 10.83 -0.65
CA ILE A 188 7.12 11.54 0.61
C ILE A 188 5.79 12.24 0.90
N SER A 189 5.01 11.69 1.82
CA SER A 189 4.02 12.48 2.53
C SER A 189 4.77 13.59 3.25
N ASN A 190 4.50 14.86 2.93
CA ASN A 190 4.97 16.01 3.74
C ASN A 190 4.24 16.06 5.09
N ASP A 191 4.37 15.00 5.88
CA ASP A 191 4.41 15.11 7.34
C ASP A 191 5.86 14.79 7.71
N SER A 192 6.64 15.83 7.97
CA SER A 192 8.00 15.71 8.50
C SER A 192 7.95 15.30 9.97
N ARG A 193 7.51 14.05 10.18
CA ARG A 193 7.99 13.10 11.18
C ARG A 193 7.90 11.76 10.45
N GLU A 194 8.99 11.01 10.33
CA GLU A 194 8.89 9.62 9.88
C GLU A 194 7.97 8.87 10.86
N GLU A 195 6.67 8.81 10.54
CA GLU A 195 5.75 7.92 11.21
C GLU A 195 6.09 6.52 10.71
N GLY A 196 7.12 5.93 11.34
CA GLY A 196 7.44 4.53 11.20
C GLY A 196 6.22 3.63 11.41
N PHE A 197 6.35 2.35 11.13
CA PHE A 197 5.24 1.41 11.22
C PHE A 197 4.52 1.48 12.56
N THR A 198 3.18 1.39 12.49
CA THR A 198 2.26 1.57 13.61
C THR A 198 1.43 0.31 13.83
N GLU A 199 0.69 0.22 14.93
CA GLU A 199 -0.22 -0.91 15.19
C GLU A 199 -1.29 -1.07 14.08
N HIS A 200 -1.69 0.02 13.41
CA HIS A 200 -2.60 -0.07 12.25
C HIS A 200 -2.01 -0.87 11.09
N HIS A 201 -0.70 -0.78 10.86
CA HIS A 201 -0.01 -1.59 9.86
C HIS A 201 0.01 -3.07 10.26
N ALA A 202 0.25 -3.37 11.55
CA ALA A 202 0.13 -4.72 12.09
C ALA A 202 -1.29 -5.27 11.95
N ARG A 203 -2.34 -4.48 12.21
CA ARG A 203 -3.73 -4.90 12.05
C ARG A 203 -4.07 -5.32 10.63
N LYS A 204 -3.67 -4.53 9.63
CA LYS A 204 -3.88 -4.87 8.21
C LYS A 204 -3.11 -6.12 7.80
N ALA A 205 -1.85 -6.25 8.24
CA ALA A 205 -1.04 -7.41 7.96
C ALA A 205 -1.61 -8.68 8.63
N LEU A 206 -2.00 -8.61 9.90
CA LEU A 206 -2.62 -9.72 10.63
C LEU A 206 -3.96 -10.14 10.04
N LEU A 207 -4.75 -9.22 9.49
CA LEU A 207 -5.98 -9.58 8.77
C LEU A 207 -5.67 -10.39 7.50
N TYR A 208 -4.63 -10.01 6.76
CA TYR A 208 -4.15 -10.81 5.63
C TYR A 208 -3.67 -12.20 6.08
N ILE A 209 -2.85 -12.27 7.14
CA ILE A 209 -2.37 -13.54 7.68
C ILE A 209 -3.53 -14.42 8.15
N TYR A 210 -4.51 -13.83 8.84
CA TYR A 210 -5.72 -14.52 9.29
C TYR A 210 -6.49 -15.13 8.12
N ASN A 211 -6.72 -14.34 7.07
CA ASN A 211 -7.48 -14.78 5.90
C ASN A 211 -6.74 -15.87 5.10
N LYS A 212 -5.40 -15.79 5.01
CA LYS A 212 -4.59 -16.70 4.19
C LYS A 212 -4.15 -17.97 4.92
N TYR A 213 -3.73 -17.85 6.18
CA TYR A 213 -3.11 -18.91 6.96
C TYR A 213 -4.00 -19.42 8.11
N GLY A 214 -5.14 -18.78 8.33
CA GLY A 214 -6.07 -19.12 9.39
C GLY A 214 -5.71 -18.45 10.72
N ARG A 215 -6.68 -18.53 11.65
CA ARG A 215 -6.61 -17.87 12.95
C ARG A 215 -5.40 -18.28 13.77
N ASP A 216 -5.06 -19.56 13.80
CA ASP A 216 -4.02 -20.07 14.70
C ASP A 216 -2.64 -19.51 14.35
N ILE A 217 -2.30 -19.47 13.05
CA ILE A 217 -1.06 -18.84 12.59
C ILE A 217 -1.08 -17.33 12.87
N ALA A 218 -2.20 -16.65 12.60
CA ALA A 218 -2.31 -15.21 12.87
C ALA A 218 -2.12 -14.88 14.36
N VAL A 219 -2.71 -15.67 15.26
CA VAL A 219 -2.52 -15.53 16.73
C VAL A 219 -1.04 -15.71 17.09
N ILE A 220 -0.38 -16.73 16.57
CA ILE A 220 1.05 -16.97 16.85
C ILE A 220 1.89 -15.80 16.34
N VAL A 221 1.68 -15.36 15.09
CA VAL A 221 2.42 -14.24 14.48
C VAL A 221 2.21 -12.94 15.28
N GLU A 222 0.99 -12.62 15.72
CA GLU A 222 0.73 -11.45 16.56
C GLU A 222 1.51 -11.54 17.87
N LYS A 223 1.46 -12.68 18.57
CA LYS A 223 2.17 -12.86 19.84
C LYS A 223 3.67 -12.71 19.67
N MET A 224 4.24 -13.31 18.63
CA MET A 224 5.67 -13.15 18.30
C MET A 224 6.00 -11.68 18.06
N TYR A 225 5.25 -10.97 17.22
CA TYR A 225 5.51 -9.55 17.00
C TYR A 225 5.38 -8.75 18.30
N ARG A 226 4.36 -8.99 19.12
CA ARG A 226 4.18 -8.27 20.38
C ARG A 226 5.36 -8.47 21.33
N LEU A 227 5.90 -9.69 21.41
CA LEU A 227 7.09 -9.99 22.21
C LEU A 227 8.32 -9.27 21.67
N GLU A 228 8.61 -9.43 20.37
CA GLU A 228 9.83 -8.93 19.74
C GLU A 228 9.87 -7.41 19.56
N THR A 229 8.71 -6.74 19.65
CA THR A 229 8.59 -5.32 19.27
C THR A 229 8.01 -4.42 20.35
N THR A 230 7.95 -4.89 21.60
CA THR A 230 7.28 -4.18 22.70
C THR A 230 5.86 -3.78 22.30
N HIS A 231 5.06 -4.77 21.90
CA HIS A 231 3.69 -4.56 21.43
C HIS A 231 3.55 -3.55 20.28
N PHE A 232 4.39 -3.66 19.24
CA PHE A 232 4.38 -2.79 18.05
C PHE A 232 4.83 -1.34 18.31
N THR A 233 5.56 -1.08 19.40
CA THR A 233 6.00 0.28 19.77
C THR A 233 7.51 0.49 19.71
N SER A 234 8.31 -0.58 19.62
CA SER A 234 9.77 -0.49 19.53
C SER A 234 10.24 0.33 18.32
N GLU A 235 11.38 1.00 18.48
CA GLU A 235 12.01 1.72 17.37
C GLU A 235 12.39 0.78 16.22
N GLN A 236 12.81 -0.46 16.53
CA GLN A 236 13.01 -1.50 15.52
C GLN A 236 11.76 -1.67 14.68
N TYR A 237 10.60 -1.92 15.29
CA TYR A 237 9.37 -2.13 14.55
C TYR A 237 9.00 -0.90 13.73
N ARG A 238 9.06 0.29 14.32
CA ARG A 238 8.76 1.54 13.62
C ARG A 238 9.63 1.71 12.37
N ASN A 239 10.91 1.38 12.43
CA ASN A 239 11.84 1.60 11.32
C ASN A 239 11.94 0.42 10.33
N CYS A 240 11.64 -0.80 10.77
CA CYS A 240 11.93 -2.02 10.00
C CYS A 240 10.69 -2.80 9.58
N GLY A 241 9.59 -2.71 10.34
CA GLY A 241 8.37 -3.49 10.09
C GLY A 241 8.49 -4.97 10.47
N THR A 242 9.63 -5.37 11.04
CA THR A 242 9.95 -6.73 11.46
C THR A 242 9.91 -6.86 12.97
N GLY A 243 9.72 -8.10 13.45
CA GLY A 243 9.93 -8.46 14.86
C GLY A 243 11.11 -9.41 15.01
N GLY A 244 12.25 -8.89 15.49
CA GLY A 244 13.44 -9.70 15.81
C GLY A 244 14.26 -10.22 14.60
N MET A 245 14.16 -9.57 13.42
CA MET A 245 14.84 -10.04 12.20
C MET A 245 16.25 -9.41 12.07
N GLU A 246 17.23 -9.97 12.80
CA GLU A 246 18.62 -9.50 12.83
C GLU A 246 19.43 -9.88 11.56
N VAL A 247 20.34 -9.00 11.15
CA VAL A 247 21.25 -9.21 10.01
C VAL A 247 22.37 -10.18 10.40
N HIS A 248 22.53 -11.28 9.65
CA HIS A 248 23.57 -12.28 9.89
C HIS A 248 24.19 -12.84 8.60
N GLY A 249 23.99 -12.15 7.48
CA GLY A 249 24.56 -12.50 6.18
C GLY A 249 24.55 -11.32 5.20
N PRO A 250 25.03 -11.52 3.97
CA PRO A 250 25.07 -10.47 2.96
C PRO A 250 23.67 -10.15 2.41
N PRO A 251 23.48 -8.96 1.79
CA PRO A 251 22.30 -8.65 0.99
C PRO A 251 22.12 -9.65 -0.17
N PRO A 252 20.90 -9.76 -0.75
CA PRO A 252 19.72 -8.96 -0.43
C PRO A 252 18.90 -9.49 0.76
N TYR A 253 19.13 -10.72 1.20
CA TYR A 253 18.30 -11.37 2.24
C TYR A 253 18.91 -11.35 3.64
N TYR A 254 20.14 -10.87 3.78
CA TYR A 254 20.80 -10.63 5.07
C TYR A 254 20.91 -11.87 5.97
N GLY A 255 21.10 -13.03 5.35
CA GLY A 255 21.21 -14.35 6.01
C GLY A 255 19.88 -15.10 6.11
N TRP A 256 18.74 -14.45 5.85
CA TRP A 256 17.43 -15.09 5.92
C TRP A 256 17.11 -15.92 4.67
N ASP A 257 16.30 -16.95 4.85
CA ASP A 257 15.91 -17.89 3.80
C ASP A 257 15.20 -17.16 2.64
N PRO A 258 15.67 -17.31 1.40
CA PRO A 258 15.16 -16.52 0.28
C PRO A 258 13.80 -16.98 -0.23
N THR A 259 13.29 -18.14 0.20
CA THR A 259 12.09 -18.77 -0.39
C THR A 259 10.88 -17.85 -0.37
N THR A 260 10.63 -17.17 0.75
CA THR A 260 9.50 -16.24 0.88
C THR A 260 9.69 -15.01 -0.01
N PHE A 261 10.91 -14.46 -0.07
CA PHE A 261 11.20 -13.28 -0.90
C PHE A 261 11.20 -13.61 -2.40
N ASN A 262 11.55 -14.83 -2.78
CA ASN A 262 11.49 -15.28 -4.16
C ASN A 262 10.05 -15.51 -4.62
N LYS A 263 9.17 -15.97 -3.71
CA LYS A 263 7.72 -16.08 -3.98
C LYS A 263 7.04 -14.72 -4.06
N HIS A 264 7.48 -13.77 -3.23
CA HIS A 264 6.94 -12.43 -3.13
C HIS A 264 8.06 -11.41 -3.31
N SER A 265 8.45 -11.16 -4.55
CA SER A 265 9.56 -10.24 -4.88
C SER A 265 9.36 -8.84 -4.29
N GLU A 266 8.11 -8.41 -4.12
CA GLU A 266 7.70 -7.17 -3.47
C GLU A 266 8.01 -7.13 -1.95
N TYR A 267 8.38 -8.25 -1.34
CA TYR A 267 8.80 -8.36 0.07
C TYR A 267 10.31 -8.32 0.25
N THR A 268 11.08 -8.23 -0.84
CA THR A 268 12.55 -8.17 -0.79
C THR A 268 13.00 -7.06 0.18
N PRO A 269 13.95 -7.35 1.09
CA PRO A 269 14.47 -6.35 2.00
C PRO A 269 14.96 -5.09 1.29
N ILE A 270 14.67 -3.93 1.90
CA ILE A 270 14.98 -2.61 1.34
C ILE A 270 16.20 -1.96 2.01
N GLY A 271 16.87 -2.68 2.90
CA GLY A 271 18.06 -2.21 3.61
C GLY A 271 18.12 -2.72 5.04
N THR A 272 18.89 -2.02 5.86
CA THR A 272 19.09 -2.33 7.27
C THR A 272 18.88 -1.09 8.13
N TRP A 273 18.58 -1.29 9.42
CA TRP A 273 18.52 -0.24 10.43
C TRP A 273 19.28 -0.69 11.66
N SER A 274 20.09 0.19 12.22
CA SER A 274 20.97 -0.10 13.36
C SER A 274 20.58 0.73 14.57
N HIS A 275 20.55 0.12 15.75
CA HIS A 275 20.35 0.84 17.01
C HIS A 275 21.17 0.24 18.15
N MET A 276 21.63 1.10 19.06
CA MET A 276 22.36 0.69 20.25
C MET A 276 21.35 0.11 21.26
N GLU A 277 21.50 -1.17 21.61
CA GLU A 277 20.52 -1.83 22.46
C GLU A 277 20.58 -1.29 23.91
N GLY A 278 19.43 -0.82 24.44
CA GLY A 278 19.23 -0.68 25.89
C GLY A 278 19.07 -2.05 26.57
N LYS A 279 19.12 -2.12 27.91
CA LYS A 279 19.07 -3.38 28.70
C LYS A 279 17.85 -4.26 28.37
N GLY A 280 17.98 -5.19 27.42
CA GLY A 280 17.02 -6.27 27.12
C GLY A 280 17.28 -7.56 27.93
N LEU A 281 16.36 -8.52 27.84
CA LEU A 281 16.20 -9.78 28.62
C LEU A 281 17.34 -10.82 28.50
N SER A 282 18.60 -10.39 28.45
CA SER A 282 19.79 -11.25 28.40
C SER A 282 20.26 -11.66 29.81
N ARG A 283 19.41 -12.38 30.55
CA ARG A 283 19.85 -13.21 31.70
C ARG A 283 19.35 -14.66 31.65
N GLN A 284 18.57 -15.05 30.62
CA GLN A 284 17.94 -16.38 30.57
C GLN A 284 18.10 -17.14 29.23
N GLY A 285 19.14 -16.87 28.44
CA GLY A 285 19.60 -17.81 27.40
C GLY A 285 19.23 -17.49 25.94
N GLY A 286 19.31 -16.22 25.54
CA GLY A 286 19.39 -15.83 24.12
C GLY A 286 20.85 -15.66 23.66
N ASN A 287 21.07 -15.39 22.37
CA ASN A 287 22.39 -15.07 21.82
C ASN A 287 23.13 -14.04 22.68
N ALA A 288 24.43 -14.25 22.91
CA ALA A 288 25.23 -13.43 23.81
C ALA A 288 25.16 -11.94 23.44
N GLN A 289 24.91 -11.08 24.44
CA GLN A 289 24.74 -9.65 24.23
C GLN A 289 26.10 -8.96 23.95
N GLU A 290 26.36 -8.60 22.69
CA GLU A 290 27.52 -7.78 22.30
C GLU A 290 27.20 -6.29 22.54
N LYS A 291 27.64 -5.75 23.69
CA LYS A 291 27.37 -4.37 24.11
C LYS A 291 28.23 -3.30 23.40
N SER A 292 29.17 -3.73 22.56
CA SER A 292 30.14 -2.86 21.89
C SER A 292 29.69 -2.43 20.48
N LYS A 293 28.59 -2.96 19.96
CA LYS A 293 28.11 -2.67 18.59
C LYS A 293 26.59 -2.52 18.54
N PRO A 294 26.06 -1.62 17.70
CA PRO A 294 24.63 -1.52 17.47
C PRO A 294 24.11 -2.80 16.80
N LYS A 295 22.96 -3.30 17.25
CA LYS A 295 22.27 -4.39 16.56
C LYS A 295 21.74 -3.89 15.23
N MET A 296 21.92 -4.68 14.18
CA MET A 296 21.40 -4.40 12.85
C MET A 296 20.21 -5.29 12.53
N PHE A 297 19.11 -4.66 12.11
CA PHE A 297 17.88 -5.33 11.74
C PHE A 297 17.58 -5.13 10.26
N VAL A 298 16.93 -6.12 9.66
CA VAL A 298 16.48 -6.08 8.27
C VAL A 298 15.28 -5.14 8.15
N LYS A 299 15.35 -4.14 7.25
CA LYS A 299 14.22 -3.28 6.88
C LYS A 299 13.42 -3.93 5.77
N LEU A 300 12.15 -4.21 6.04
CA LEU A 300 11.23 -4.71 5.03
C LEU A 300 10.36 -3.58 4.46
N PRO A 301 9.83 -3.75 3.23
CA PRO A 301 9.00 -2.73 2.59
C PRO A 301 7.64 -2.53 3.28
N SER A 302 7.17 -3.51 4.06
CA SER A 302 5.92 -3.43 4.83
C SER A 302 5.94 -4.36 6.06
N VAL A 303 5.01 -4.14 7.01
CA VAL A 303 4.76 -5.07 8.12
C VAL A 303 4.25 -6.42 7.61
N LEU A 304 3.47 -6.40 6.51
CA LEU A 304 2.97 -7.62 5.88
C LEU A 304 4.13 -8.51 5.41
N ALA A 305 5.16 -7.94 4.78
CA ALA A 305 6.33 -8.72 4.35
C ALA A 305 6.97 -9.52 5.50
N GLY A 306 7.10 -8.92 6.68
CA GLY A 306 7.68 -9.59 7.85
C GLY A 306 6.72 -10.59 8.51
N MET A 307 5.43 -10.28 8.57
CA MET A 307 4.42 -11.19 9.12
C MET A 307 4.20 -12.40 8.20
N GLU A 308 4.23 -12.20 6.89
CA GLU A 308 4.17 -13.25 5.88
C GLU A 308 5.39 -14.17 6.02
N TYR A 309 6.59 -13.59 6.15
CA TYR A 309 7.80 -14.36 6.38
C TYR A 309 7.68 -15.24 7.63
N LYS A 310 7.16 -14.70 8.74
CA LYS A 310 6.92 -15.51 9.95
C LYS A 310 5.87 -16.60 9.69
N ALA A 311 4.75 -16.30 9.02
CA ALA A 311 3.72 -17.29 8.72
C ALA A 311 4.26 -18.45 7.86
N GLU A 312 4.97 -18.14 6.77
CA GLU A 312 5.61 -19.15 5.92
C GLU A 312 6.73 -19.90 6.66
N TYR A 313 7.48 -19.24 7.54
CA TYR A 313 8.48 -19.88 8.38
C TYR A 313 7.83 -20.91 9.32
N ILE A 314 6.70 -20.57 9.95
CA ILE A 314 5.95 -21.49 10.80
C ILE A 314 5.51 -22.72 10.01
N GLN A 315 4.96 -22.53 8.81
CA GLN A 315 4.56 -23.64 7.94
C GLN A 315 5.76 -24.50 7.51
N ARG A 316 6.86 -23.88 7.09
CA ARG A 316 8.09 -24.56 6.64
C ARG A 316 8.65 -25.49 7.72
N TYR A 317 8.45 -25.15 8.98
CA TYR A 317 8.91 -25.94 10.12
C TYR A 317 7.77 -26.60 10.89
N ASN A 318 6.69 -27.01 10.20
CA ASN A 318 5.60 -27.82 10.73
C ASN A 318 4.98 -27.26 12.03
N GLY A 319 4.77 -25.94 12.08
CA GLY A 319 4.20 -25.25 13.23
C GLY A 319 5.22 -24.85 14.31
N ASN A 320 6.50 -25.21 14.18
CA ASN A 320 7.52 -24.90 15.18
C ASN A 320 8.03 -23.45 15.10
N TYR A 321 7.18 -22.50 15.51
CA TYR A 321 7.49 -21.07 15.54
C TYR A 321 8.67 -20.70 16.46
N ALA A 322 8.97 -21.51 17.48
CA ALA A 322 10.01 -21.20 18.46
C ALA A 322 11.44 -21.32 17.89
N ARG A 323 11.61 -21.98 16.74
CA ARG A 323 12.87 -21.96 15.98
C ARG A 323 13.30 -20.54 15.58
N TRP A 324 12.36 -19.60 15.53
CA TRP A 324 12.64 -18.17 15.35
C TRP A 324 13.62 -17.62 16.38
N TYR A 325 13.51 -18.07 17.64
CA TYR A 325 14.37 -17.64 18.74
C TYR A 325 15.70 -18.40 18.75
N ASN A 326 15.65 -19.74 18.61
CA ASN A 326 16.82 -20.59 18.52
C ASN A 326 16.50 -21.81 17.67
N ALA A 327 17.24 -21.97 16.57
CA ALA A 327 16.96 -23.02 15.60
C ALA A 327 17.25 -24.44 16.11
N ASN A 328 18.12 -24.60 17.12
CA ASN A 328 18.69 -25.91 17.45
C ASN A 328 18.45 -26.35 18.90
N GLU A 329 18.32 -25.41 19.84
CA GLU A 329 18.23 -25.74 21.27
C GLU A 329 16.78 -25.79 21.76
N THR A 330 16.30 -26.97 22.10
CA THR A 330 14.91 -27.21 22.55
C THR A 330 14.57 -26.45 23.84
N SER A 331 15.50 -26.39 24.81
CA SER A 331 15.29 -25.68 26.08
C SER A 331 15.09 -24.16 25.87
N ALA A 332 15.81 -23.57 24.92
CA ALA A 332 15.66 -22.17 24.52
C ALA A 332 14.31 -21.95 23.81
N GLN A 333 13.91 -22.89 22.93
CA GLN A 333 12.61 -22.84 22.29
C GLN A 333 11.44 -22.95 23.29
N GLU A 334 11.55 -23.80 24.31
CA GLU A 334 10.54 -23.92 25.37
C GLU A 334 10.38 -22.63 26.15
N LYS A 335 11.48 -21.99 26.56
CA LYS A 335 11.45 -20.67 27.20
C LYS A 335 10.76 -19.62 26.32
N TYR A 336 10.98 -19.66 25.00
CA TYR A 336 10.30 -18.76 24.07
C TYR A 336 8.79 -19.00 24.05
N ARG A 337 8.34 -20.26 24.00
CA ARG A 337 6.91 -20.60 24.07
C ARG A 337 6.30 -20.14 25.38
N GLU A 338 6.98 -20.33 26.51
CA GLU A 338 6.52 -19.82 27.82
C GLU A 338 6.36 -18.30 27.81
N SER A 339 7.32 -17.56 27.25
CA SER A 339 7.25 -16.09 27.16
C SER A 339 6.05 -15.57 26.36
N LEU A 340 5.55 -16.38 25.41
CA LEU A 340 4.38 -16.04 24.59
C LEU A 340 3.04 -16.35 25.27
N LYS A 341 3.00 -17.20 26.30
CA LYS A 341 1.74 -17.58 26.98
C LYS A 341 1.03 -16.38 27.61
N GLY A 342 1.79 -15.45 28.19
CA GLY A 342 1.26 -14.24 28.83
C GLY A 342 0.78 -13.16 27.86
N ILE A 343 1.06 -13.28 26.55
CA ILE A 343 0.75 -12.26 25.56
C ILE A 343 -0.62 -12.54 24.93
N LYS A 344 -1.50 -11.54 24.97
CA LYS A 344 -2.83 -11.59 24.34
C LYS A 344 -2.77 -11.13 22.88
N SER A 345 -3.45 -11.87 22.00
CA SER A 345 -3.62 -11.57 20.58
C SER A 345 -4.79 -10.62 20.32
N LYS A 346 -4.74 -9.42 20.94
CA LYS A 346 -5.86 -8.46 20.93
C LYS A 346 -6.37 -8.16 19.52
N ILE A 347 -5.47 -7.98 18.55
CA ILE A 347 -5.86 -7.62 17.18
C ILE A 347 -6.62 -8.77 16.52
N VAL A 348 -6.08 -9.99 16.58
CA VAL A 348 -6.70 -11.16 15.96
C VAL A 348 -7.98 -11.58 16.68
N ASP A 349 -8.05 -11.36 17.99
CA ASP A 349 -9.26 -11.59 18.78
C ASP A 349 -10.40 -10.64 18.38
N ASP A 350 -10.08 -9.39 18.01
CA ASP A 350 -11.05 -8.39 17.52
C ASP A 350 -11.64 -8.72 16.12
N PHE A 351 -11.05 -9.64 15.34
CA PHE A 351 -11.54 -9.97 14.00
C PHE A 351 -12.87 -10.75 14.01
N LYS A 352 -13.35 -11.17 15.18
CA LYS A 352 -14.56 -12.01 15.32
C LYS A 352 -15.90 -11.26 15.23
N ASP A 353 -15.87 -9.93 15.21
CA ASP A 353 -17.09 -9.11 15.22
C ASP A 353 -17.47 -8.52 13.84
N GLU A 354 -16.79 -8.93 12.76
CA GLU A 354 -17.19 -8.61 11.38
C GLU A 354 -17.87 -9.84 10.75
N LYS A 355 -19.09 -10.16 11.19
CA LYS A 355 -19.99 -11.08 10.48
C LYS A 355 -20.86 -10.35 9.48
#